data_AF-A0A5K0VX92-F1
#
_entry.id   AF-A0A5K0VX92-F1
#
_cell.length_a   1.000
_cell.length_b   1.000
_cell.length_c   1.000
_cell.angle_alpha   90.00
_cell.angle_beta   90.00
_cell.angle_gamma   90.00
#
_symmetry.space_group_name_H-M   'P 1'
#
loop_
_entity.id
_entity.type
_entity.pdbx_description
1 polymer ?
#
loop_
_entity_poly.entity_id
_entity_poly.type
_entity_poly.pdbx_seq_one_letter_code
_entity_poly.pdbx_strand_id
1 'polypeptide(L)' 'MVKISFTRLHGCQQFRLRLLLSTLSNNPIIIDDIRSDDSSPGLRPYEISLLRLLEKLSDDCVVEINET' A
#
# COMPACT_ATOMS: atom_id res chain seq x y z
N MET A 1 3.53 -14.77 -21.08
CA MET A 1 3.24 -13.56 -20.29
C MET A 1 2.93 -14.03 -18.87
N VAL A 2 3.77 -13.70 -17.88
CA VAL A 2 3.54 -14.11 -16.48
C VAL A 2 2.32 -13.35 -15.97
N LYS A 3 1.33 -14.05 -15.43
CA LYS A 3 0.13 -13.44 -14.88
C LYS A 3 0.47 -12.92 -13.48
N ILE A 4 0.52 -11.60 -13.30
CA ILE A 4 0.79 -11.00 -12.00
C ILE A 4 -0.46 -11.18 -11.12
N SER A 5 -0.31 -11.81 -9.98
CA SER A 5 -1.37 -11.99 -8.98
C SER A 5 -1.17 -11.02 -7.83
N PHE A 6 -2.19 -10.24 -7.52
CA PHE A 6 -2.18 -9.30 -6.41
C PHE A 6 -2.83 -9.93 -5.18
N THR A 7 -2.20 -9.76 -4.01
CA THR A 7 -2.84 -10.12 -2.74
C THR A 7 -3.68 -8.94 -2.25
N ARG A 8 -4.99 -9.11 -2.13
CA ARG A 8 -5.90 -8.07 -1.63
C ARG A 8 -6.00 -8.12 -0.11
N LEU A 9 -5.88 -6.97 0.53
CA LEU A 9 -5.96 -6.75 1.97
C LEU A 9 -6.95 -5.62 2.25
N HIS A 10 -7.56 -5.61 3.43
CA HIS A 10 -8.53 -4.59 3.81
C HIS A 10 -8.09 -3.82 5.05
N GLY A 11 -8.47 -2.54 5.10
CA GLY A 11 -8.27 -1.64 6.23
C GLY A 11 -6.83 -1.17 6.43
N CYS A 12 -6.67 -0.26 7.39
CA CYS A 12 -5.38 0.38 7.70
C CYS A 12 -4.52 -0.38 8.75
N GLN A 13 -5.01 -1.49 9.29
CA GLN A 13 -4.30 -2.21 10.35
C GLN A 13 -2.96 -2.77 9.81
N GLN A 14 -1.88 -2.61 10.58
CA GLN A 14 -0.54 -3.11 10.23
C GLN A 14 -0.02 -2.62 8.86
N PHE A 15 -0.46 -1.45 8.38
CA PHE A 15 -0.08 -0.89 7.07
C PHE A 15 1.43 -0.98 6.77
N ARG A 16 2.27 -0.55 7.73
CA ARG A 16 3.74 -0.58 7.61
C ARG A 16 4.31 -1.99 7.44
N LEU A 17 3.80 -2.94 8.22
CA LEU A 17 4.27 -4.34 8.17
C LEU A 17 3.85 -5.00 6.85
N ARG A 18 2.62 -4.74 6.38
CA ARG A 18 2.13 -5.24 5.10
C ARG A 18 3.00 -4.77 3.93
N LEU A 19 3.32 -3.47 3.90
CA LEU A 19 4.23 -2.91 2.90
C LEU A 19 5.61 -3.55 2.98
N LEU A 20 6.20 -3.65 4.17
CA LEU A 20 7.51 -4.29 4.37
C LEU A 20 7.53 -5.73 3.86
N LEU A 21 6.52 -6.53 4.20
CA LEU A 21 6.43 -7.92 3.75
C LEU A 21 6.20 -8.02 2.24
N SER A 22 5.40 -7.13 1.65
CA SER A 22 5.21 -7.05 0.20
C SER A 22 6.54 -6.76 -0.51
N THR A 23 7.31 -5.78 -0.03
CA THR A 23 8.62 -5.43 -0.55
C THR A 23 9.61 -6.60 -0.44
N LEU A 24 9.73 -7.24 0.74
CA LEU A 24 10.68 -8.33 0.95
C LEU A 24 10.34 -9.61 0.18
N SER A 25 9.04 -9.90 0.01
CA SER A 25 8.58 -11.11 -0.67
C SER A 25 8.37 -10.93 -2.18
N ASN A 26 8.54 -9.70 -2.69
CA ASN A 26 8.23 -9.31 -4.07
C ASN A 26 6.82 -9.74 -4.52
N ASN A 27 5.87 -9.72 -3.59
CA ASN A 27 4.46 -10.03 -3.86
C ASN A 27 3.66 -8.72 -3.85
N PRO A 28 3.08 -8.30 -4.97
CA PRO A 28 2.32 -7.06 -5.03
C PRO A 28 1.02 -7.20 -4.25
N ILE A 29 0.63 -6.12 -3.56
CA ILE A 29 -0.57 -6.07 -2.72
C ILE A 29 -1.50 -4.94 -3.16
N ILE A 30 -2.78 -5.10 -2.88
CA ILE A 30 -3.80 -4.05 -2.97
C ILE A 30 -4.41 -3.90 -1.58
N ILE A 31 -4.48 -2.68 -1.05
CA ILE A 31 -5.08 -2.40 0.25
C ILE A 31 -6.29 -1.51 0.05
N ASP A 32 -7.48 -2.06 0.27
CA ASP A 32 -8.76 -1.35 0.14
C ASP A 32 -9.35 -0.99 1.50
N ASP A 33 -10.46 -0.24 1.50
CA ASP A 33 -11.25 0.12 2.69
C ASP A 33 -10.42 0.76 3.81
N ILE A 34 -9.43 1.57 3.43
CA ILE A 34 -8.58 2.28 4.38
C ILE A 34 -9.42 3.36 5.06
N ARG A 35 -9.92 3.06 6.27
CA ARG A 35 -10.72 3.97 7.10
C ARG A 35 -12.02 4.43 6.42
N SER A 36 -12.68 3.55 5.67
CA SER A 36 -13.92 3.87 4.95
C SER A 36 -15.01 4.49 5.82
N ASP A 37 -15.09 4.10 7.10
CA ASP A 37 -16.13 4.55 8.04
C ASP A 37 -15.70 5.72 8.95
N ASP A 38 -14.49 6.28 8.76
CA ASP A 38 -13.98 7.41 9.54
C ASP A 38 -14.50 8.73 8.98
N SER A 39 -14.68 9.74 9.85
CA SER A 39 -14.89 11.15 9.49
C SER A 39 -13.86 11.71 8.50
N SER A 40 -12.68 11.09 8.44
CA SER A 40 -11.58 11.44 7.55
C SER A 40 -11.04 10.16 6.90
N PRO A 41 -11.70 9.68 5.83
CA PRO A 41 -11.37 8.40 5.20
C PRO A 41 -10.02 8.44 4.46
N GLY A 42 -9.51 7.25 4.13
CA GLY A 42 -8.31 7.08 3.31
C GLY A 42 -7.00 7.12 4.09
N LEU A 43 -5.93 7.41 3.35
CA LEU A 43 -4.56 7.45 3.85
C LEU A 43 -4.30 8.70 4.69
N ARG A 44 -3.53 8.53 5.76
CA ARG A 44 -3.02 9.68 6.54
C ARG A 44 -1.76 10.25 5.89
N PRO A 45 -1.42 11.54 6.12
CA PRO A 45 -0.23 12.16 5.54
C PRO A 45 1.07 11.38 5.81
N TYR A 46 1.21 10.75 6.98
CA TYR A 46 2.39 9.95 7.30
C TYR A 46 2.46 8.62 6.52
N GLU A 47 1.32 8.06 6.11
CA GLU A 47 1.26 6.85 5.28
C GLU A 47 1.64 7.17 3.84
N ILE A 48 1.19 8.32 3.35
CA ILE A 48 1.61 8.85 2.04
C ILE A 48 3.13 9.11 2.04
N SER A 49 3.67 9.76 3.08
CA SER A 49 5.11 9.98 3.21
C SER A 49 5.90 8.67 3.24
N LEU A 50 5.37 7.62 3.88
CA LEU A 50 5.98 6.29 3.87
C LEU A 50 5.98 5.65 2.48
N LEU A 51 4.86 5.73 1.74
CA LEU A 51 4.78 5.23 0.37
C LEU A 51 5.79 5.95 -0.53
N ARG A 52 5.89 7.28 -0.43
CA ARG A 52 6.90 8.07 -1.16
C ARG A 52 8.34 7.74 -0.76
N LEU A 53 8.57 7.34 0.50
CA LEU A 53 9.87 6.86 0.94
C LEU A 53 10.22 5.52 0.28
N LEU A 54 9.26 4.60 0.20
CA LEU A 54 9.48 3.30 -0.45
C LEU A 54 9.79 3.45 -1.94
N GLU A 55 9.06 4.30 -2.67
CA GLU A 55 9.36 4.61 -4.08
C GLU A 55 10.79 5.16 -4.27
N LYS A 56 11.34 5.88 -3.28
CA LYS A 56 12.70 6.42 -3.35
C LYS A 56 13.78 5.41 -2.97
N LEU A 57 13.46 4.45 -2.12
CA LEU A 57 14.41 3.46 -1.61
C LEU A 57 14.49 2.20 -2.48
N SER A 58 13.46 1.93 -3.27
CA SER A 58 13.34 0.71 -4.07
C SER A 58 13.24 1.06 -5.55
N ASP A 59 14.15 0.50 -6.35
CA ASP A 59 14.06 0.58 -7.81
C ASP A 59 12.84 -0.20 -8.31
N ASP A 60 12.21 0.31 -9.38
CA ASP A 60 11.01 -0.24 -10.02
C ASP A 60 9.81 -0.45 -9.07
N CYS A 61 9.76 0.26 -7.93
CA CYS A 61 8.62 0.26 -7.04
C CYS A 61 7.52 1.19 -7.58
N VAL A 62 6.38 0.60 -7.95
CA VAL A 62 5.21 1.35 -8.43
C VAL A 62 4.17 1.41 -7.31
N VAL A 63 3.77 2.62 -6.93
CA VAL A 63 2.67 2.86 -5.99
C VAL A 63 1.57 3.65 -6.68
N GLU A 64 0.38 3.06 -6.73
CA GLU A 64 -0.83 3.71 -7.21
C GLU A 64 -1.76 4.01 -6.02
N ILE A 65 -2.21 5.26 -5.91
CA ILE A 65 -3.15 5.71 -4.87
C ILE A 65 -4.40 6.16 -5.60
N ASN A 66 -5.54 5.56 -5.27
CA ASN A 66 -6.84 5.96 -5.79
C ASN A 66 -7.35 7.23 -5.10
N GLU A 67 -8.28 7.91 -5.75
CA GLU A 67 -9.08 8.94 -5.10
C GLU A 67 -9.96 8.30 -4.01
N THR A 68 -10.12 9.04 -2.91
CA THR A 68 -10.85 8.61 -1.72
C THR A 68 -12.33 8.95 -1.85
#